data_AF-A0A5T1Q827-F1
#
_entry.id   AF-A0A5T1Q827-F1
#
_cell.length_a   1.000
_cell.length_b   1.000
_cell.length_c   1.000
_cell.angle_alpha   90.00
_cell.angle_beta   90.00
_cell.angle_gamma   90.00
#
_symmetry.space_group_name_H-M   'P 1'
#
loop_
_entity.id
_entity.type
_entity.pdbx_description
1 polymer ?
#
loop_
_entity_poly.entity_id
_entity_poly.type
_entity_poly.pdbx_seq_one_letter_code
_entity_poly.pdbx_strand_id
1 'polypeptide(L)'
;WKKIIEIFNSRFIVPFEVGIENQDDILLKNEVAKFVFKFKDNANEKIVNKEKLEEILSNGEKRALYILQILFEIEAQKNTNKPILLIFDDIVDSFDYRNKHAVVEYLDDIRENINFKIIIMTHNFDFYRAIARFGASKFMIHRNDEREIVFGRGEYTNEFIKSLKKNDENIKKNFITLIPFVRNILEYTKNEKDKEYLLLTSCLHMKDDTKNIKVEQALNVLKNYIQEYQANINKDDNLLDFIYGTCDEIANTNNINPIELQNKIVLSIGIRLKAEEFMLSKVNLQNEITRNQTRNLYNLTKEQNAINDKQDFIIRKVLAITSDNIHINSFMYEPILDTSIEHLVKLYRDIKKI
;
A
#
# COMPACT_ATOMS: atom_id res chain seq x y z
N TRP A 1 19.59 -4.14 -29.87
CA TRP A 1 19.67 -5.57 -29.46
C TRP A 1 20.74 -5.82 -28.38
N LYS A 2 22.06 -5.77 -28.65
CA LYS A 2 23.10 -6.02 -27.61
C LYS A 2 22.96 -5.16 -26.35
N LYS A 3 22.84 -3.84 -26.53
CA LYS A 3 22.61 -2.89 -25.42
C LYS A 3 21.38 -3.24 -24.56
N ILE A 4 20.30 -3.75 -25.16
CA ILE A 4 19.07 -4.11 -24.44
C ILE A 4 19.31 -5.34 -23.56
N ILE A 5 20.06 -6.31 -24.07
CA ILE A 5 20.43 -7.51 -23.30
C ILE A 5 21.37 -7.15 -22.15
N GLU A 6 22.34 -6.28 -22.39
CA GLU A 6 23.22 -5.78 -21.33
C GLU A 6 22.43 -5.03 -20.25
N ILE A 7 21.50 -4.17 -20.65
CA ILE A 7 20.62 -3.48 -19.69
C ILE A 7 19.71 -4.50 -18.98
N PHE A 8 19.21 -5.54 -19.66
CA PHE A 8 18.33 -6.54 -19.05
C PHE A 8 19.08 -7.37 -18.02
N ASN A 9 20.23 -7.94 -18.41
CA ASN A 9 21.06 -8.75 -17.53
C ASN A 9 21.65 -7.94 -16.36
N SER A 10 21.76 -6.61 -16.48
CA SER A 10 22.21 -5.75 -15.37
C SER A 10 21.10 -5.31 -14.43
N ARG A 11 19.88 -5.08 -14.94
CA ARG A 11 18.75 -4.58 -14.13
C ARG A 11 17.87 -5.69 -13.54
N PHE A 12 17.60 -6.76 -14.29
CA PHE A 12 16.74 -7.86 -13.85
C PHE A 12 17.53 -8.95 -13.13
N ILE A 13 16.97 -9.48 -12.06
CA ILE A 13 17.51 -10.67 -11.39
C ILE A 13 16.66 -11.86 -11.78
N VAL A 14 17.25 -12.68 -12.64
CA VAL A 14 16.70 -13.95 -13.12
C VAL A 14 17.81 -15.01 -13.07
N PRO A 15 17.48 -16.30 -12.96
CA PRO A 15 18.48 -17.37 -12.79
C PRO A 15 19.25 -17.70 -14.07
N PHE A 16 19.10 -16.88 -15.12
CA PHE A 16 19.70 -17.07 -16.43
C PHE A 16 20.22 -15.74 -16.98
N GLU A 17 21.27 -15.81 -17.78
CA GLU A 17 21.76 -14.70 -18.59
C GLU A 17 21.19 -14.83 -20.00
N VAL A 18 20.64 -13.75 -20.54
CA VAL A 18 20.12 -13.74 -21.91
C VAL A 18 21.26 -13.44 -22.89
N GLY A 19 21.30 -14.18 -24.00
CA GLY A 19 22.19 -13.94 -25.14
C GLY A 19 21.46 -14.01 -26.48
N ILE A 20 22.16 -13.70 -27.56
CA ILE A 20 21.68 -13.82 -28.95
C ILE A 20 22.51 -14.87 -29.66
N GLU A 21 21.84 -15.86 -30.26
CA GLU A 21 22.49 -16.93 -31.02
C GLU A 21 22.82 -16.48 -32.45
N ASN A 22 21.93 -15.75 -33.11
CA ASN A 22 22.01 -15.40 -34.54
C ASN A 22 22.53 -13.97 -34.81
N GLN A 23 23.65 -13.57 -34.20
CA GLN A 23 24.18 -12.19 -34.35
C GLN A 23 24.44 -11.79 -35.82
N ASP A 24 24.93 -12.71 -36.64
CA ASP A 24 25.34 -12.42 -38.03
C ASP A 24 24.15 -12.40 -39.01
N ASP A 25 23.14 -13.26 -38.83
CA ASP A 25 21.96 -13.33 -39.71
C ASP A 25 20.93 -12.21 -39.43
N ILE A 26 20.86 -11.66 -38.21
CA ILE A 26 20.00 -10.50 -37.89
C ILE A 26 20.41 -9.26 -38.70
N LEU A 27 21.72 -9.06 -38.91
CA LEU A 27 22.26 -7.91 -39.64
C LEU A 27 22.10 -8.04 -41.16
N LEU A 28 22.01 -9.27 -41.68
CA LEU A 28 22.04 -9.57 -43.11
C LEU A 28 20.70 -10.00 -43.73
N LYS A 29 19.74 -10.53 -42.95
CA LYS A 29 18.54 -11.23 -43.51
C LYS A 29 17.17 -10.86 -42.93
N ASN A 30 17.04 -9.82 -42.09
CA ASN A 30 15.76 -9.49 -41.42
C ASN A 30 15.16 -10.66 -40.61
N GLU A 31 15.98 -11.58 -40.10
CA GLU A 31 15.49 -12.66 -39.22
C GLU A 31 15.22 -12.16 -37.79
N VAL A 32 14.21 -12.75 -37.14
CA VAL A 32 13.87 -12.46 -35.73
C VAL A 32 15.02 -12.95 -34.82
N ALA A 33 15.38 -12.15 -33.82
CA ALA A 33 16.44 -12.51 -32.88
C ALA A 33 16.09 -13.82 -32.13
N LYS A 34 16.99 -14.81 -32.21
CA LYS A 34 16.90 -16.06 -31.46
C LYS A 34 17.64 -15.90 -30.14
N PHE A 35 16.87 -15.89 -29.06
CA PHE A 35 17.41 -15.78 -27.70
C PHE A 35 17.90 -17.13 -27.21
N VAL A 36 19.08 -17.11 -26.60
CA VAL A 36 19.63 -18.24 -25.83
C VAL A 36 19.72 -17.85 -24.37
N PHE A 37 19.41 -18.80 -23.50
CA PHE A 37 19.39 -18.58 -22.06
C PHE A 37 20.49 -19.42 -21.43
N LYS A 38 21.40 -18.75 -20.72
CA LYS A 38 22.58 -19.36 -20.11
C LYS A 38 22.38 -19.44 -18.61
N PHE A 39 22.29 -20.65 -18.08
CA PHE A 39 22.37 -20.87 -16.64
C PHE A 39 23.84 -21.03 -16.25
N LYS A 40 24.29 -20.18 -15.32
CA LYS A 40 25.64 -20.24 -14.75
C LYS A 40 25.55 -20.70 -13.30
N ASP A 41 26.13 -21.85 -13.02
CA ASP A 41 26.51 -22.27 -11.66
C ASP A 41 28.04 -22.21 -11.55
N ASN A 42 28.58 -22.15 -10.33
CA ASN A 42 29.99 -21.88 -10.00
C ASN A 42 31.03 -22.73 -10.76
N ALA A 43 30.61 -23.81 -11.45
CA ALA A 43 31.48 -24.65 -12.29
C ALA A 43 30.93 -24.97 -13.69
N ASN A 44 29.67 -24.67 -14.03
CA ASN A 44 29.05 -25.12 -15.28
C ASN A 44 28.16 -24.04 -15.92
N GLU A 45 28.30 -23.86 -17.24
CA GLU A 45 27.37 -23.08 -18.07
C GLU A 45 26.51 -24.05 -18.88
N LYS A 46 25.18 -23.91 -18.80
CA LYS A 46 24.24 -24.69 -19.62
C LYS A 46 23.35 -23.76 -20.43
N ILE A 47 23.32 -23.98 -21.73
CA ILE A 47 22.45 -23.27 -22.66
C ILE A 47 21.13 -24.02 -22.78
N VAL A 48 20.02 -23.31 -22.64
CA VAL A 48 18.66 -23.84 -22.73
C VAL A 48 17.87 -23.01 -23.73
N ASN A 49 17.02 -23.66 -24.54
CA ASN A 49 16.11 -23.01 -25.46
C ASN A 49 14.86 -22.48 -24.73
N LYS A 50 14.15 -21.53 -25.35
CA LYS A 50 12.98 -20.87 -24.75
C LYS A 50 11.88 -21.85 -24.29
N GLU A 51 11.58 -22.87 -25.09
CA GLU A 51 10.53 -23.86 -24.82
C GLU A 51 10.78 -24.60 -23.50
N LYS A 52 12.02 -25.10 -23.32
CA LYS A 52 12.41 -25.83 -22.10
C LYS A 52 12.60 -24.90 -20.91
N LEU A 53 12.91 -23.63 -21.16
CA LEU A 53 12.99 -22.59 -20.14
C LEU A 53 11.60 -22.31 -19.55
N GLU A 54 10.58 -22.11 -20.38
CA GLU A 54 9.22 -21.80 -19.92
C GLU A 54 8.59 -22.91 -19.06
N GLU A 55 9.04 -24.17 -19.19
CA GLU A 55 8.59 -25.26 -18.33
C GLU A 55 9.13 -25.19 -16.89
N ILE A 56 10.31 -24.59 -16.69
CA ILE A 56 11.03 -24.60 -15.42
C ILE A 56 10.93 -23.28 -14.64
N LEU A 57 10.60 -22.17 -15.32
CA LEU A 57 10.53 -20.85 -14.70
C LEU A 57 9.34 -20.71 -13.76
N SER A 58 9.58 -20.01 -12.64
CA SER A 58 8.52 -19.45 -11.80
C SER A 58 7.70 -18.40 -12.56
N ASN A 59 6.53 -18.05 -12.02
CA ASN A 59 5.65 -17.04 -12.64
C ASN A 59 6.33 -15.67 -12.79
N GLY A 60 7.11 -15.25 -11.79
CA GLY A 60 7.84 -13.98 -11.84
C GLY A 60 8.91 -13.97 -12.93
N GLU A 61 9.65 -15.07 -13.10
CA GLU A 61 10.68 -15.19 -14.14
C GLU A 61 10.07 -15.26 -15.56
N LYS A 62 8.94 -15.96 -15.73
CA LYS A 62 8.17 -15.95 -16.98
C LYS A 62 7.74 -14.54 -17.35
N ARG A 63 7.30 -13.77 -16.37
CA ARG A 63 6.86 -12.39 -16.56
C ARG A 63 8.06 -11.47 -16.87
N ALA A 64 9.23 -11.67 -16.28
CA ALA A 64 10.47 -10.96 -16.66
C ALA A 64 10.86 -11.24 -18.12
N LEU A 65 10.75 -12.50 -18.57
CA LEU A 65 11.00 -12.87 -19.96
C LEU A 65 10.01 -12.21 -20.92
N TYR A 66 8.73 -12.15 -20.55
CA TYR A 66 7.71 -11.44 -21.32
C TYR A 66 8.02 -9.95 -21.44
N ILE A 67 8.45 -9.29 -20.36
CA ILE A 67 8.85 -7.89 -20.40
C ILE A 67 10.05 -7.69 -21.32
N LEU A 68 11.04 -8.58 -21.29
CA LEU A 68 12.17 -8.49 -22.22
C LEU A 68 11.70 -8.50 -23.68
N GLN A 69 10.74 -9.36 -24.02
CA GLN A 69 10.16 -9.39 -25.36
C GLN A 69 9.47 -8.05 -25.71
N ILE A 70 8.68 -7.48 -24.80
CA ILE A 70 8.08 -6.15 -24.99
C ILE A 70 9.15 -5.07 -25.19
N LEU A 71 10.21 -5.06 -24.38
CA LEU A 71 11.29 -4.07 -24.47
C LEU A 71 11.97 -4.11 -25.83
N PHE A 72 12.17 -5.30 -26.38
CA PHE A 72 12.70 -5.50 -27.72
C PHE A 72 11.78 -4.97 -28.81
N GLU A 73 10.48 -5.24 -28.71
CA GLU A 73 9.49 -4.72 -29.65
C GLU A 73 9.47 -3.18 -29.62
N ILE A 74 9.48 -2.57 -28.43
CA ILE A 74 9.52 -1.11 -28.27
C ILE A 74 10.79 -0.52 -28.88
N GLU A 75 11.94 -1.16 -28.66
CA GLU A 75 13.22 -0.71 -29.22
C GLU A 75 13.29 -0.82 -30.74
N ALA A 76 12.74 -1.90 -31.32
CA ALA A 76 12.62 -2.01 -32.77
C ALA A 76 11.80 -0.85 -33.37
N GLN A 77 10.82 -0.36 -32.62
CA GLN A 77 9.97 0.74 -33.04
C GLN A 77 10.60 2.14 -32.88
N LYS A 78 11.64 2.31 -32.04
CA LYS A 78 12.31 3.62 -31.84
C LYS A 78 12.83 4.23 -33.15
N ASN A 79 13.25 3.40 -34.10
CA ASN A 79 13.85 3.84 -35.36
C ASN A 79 12.82 4.21 -36.44
N THR A 80 11.52 4.05 -36.18
CA THR A 80 10.48 4.26 -37.20
C THR A 80 10.08 5.74 -37.36
N ASN A 81 10.56 6.63 -36.48
CA ASN A 81 10.27 8.07 -36.42
C ASN A 81 8.76 8.43 -36.49
N LYS A 82 7.89 7.48 -36.12
CA LYS A 82 6.44 7.63 -36.12
C LYS A 82 5.94 7.79 -34.68
N PRO A 83 4.90 8.62 -34.45
CA PRO A 83 4.21 8.64 -33.16
C PRO A 83 3.62 7.27 -32.85
N ILE A 84 3.93 6.73 -31.67
CA ILE A 84 3.46 5.41 -31.22
C ILE A 84 2.86 5.57 -29.82
N LEU A 85 1.68 4.97 -29.62
CA LEU A 85 1.03 4.87 -28.32
C LEU A 85 1.38 3.52 -27.69
N LEU A 86 2.02 3.57 -26.52
CA LEU A 86 2.33 2.42 -25.69
C LEU A 86 1.34 2.38 -24.52
N ILE A 87 0.64 1.26 -24.38
CA ILE A 87 -0.30 1.03 -23.28
C ILE A 87 0.23 -0.14 -22.46
N PHE A 88 0.57 0.12 -21.20
CA PHE A 88 1.03 -0.88 -20.26
C PHE A 88 -0.09 -1.16 -19.25
N ASP A 89 -0.59 -2.39 -19.25
CA ASP A 89 -1.65 -2.84 -18.33
C ASP A 89 -1.06 -3.86 -17.33
N ASP A 90 -0.96 -3.45 -16.06
CA ASP A 90 -0.48 -4.27 -14.94
C ASP A 90 0.79 -5.09 -15.23
N ILE A 91 1.79 -4.44 -15.83
CA ILE A 91 3.02 -5.10 -16.28
C ILE A 91 3.89 -5.65 -15.14
N VAL A 92 3.74 -5.12 -13.92
CA VAL A 92 4.56 -5.49 -12.75
C VAL A 92 3.83 -6.37 -11.73
N ASP A 93 2.63 -6.84 -12.05
CA ASP A 93 1.94 -7.75 -11.14
C ASP A 93 2.81 -9.00 -10.90
N SER A 94 2.82 -9.50 -9.66
CA SER A 94 3.66 -10.61 -9.17
C SER A 94 5.19 -10.43 -9.17
N PHE A 95 5.72 -9.26 -9.52
CA PHE A 95 7.17 -9.01 -9.43
C PHE A 95 7.66 -8.77 -8.01
N ASP A 96 8.87 -9.26 -7.73
CA ASP A 96 9.61 -8.80 -6.56
C ASP A 96 10.00 -7.32 -6.69
N TYR A 97 10.36 -6.71 -5.57
CA TYR A 97 10.67 -5.29 -5.50
C TYR A 97 11.80 -4.86 -6.45
N ARG A 98 12.86 -5.67 -6.63
CA ARG A 98 13.99 -5.29 -7.49
C ARG A 98 13.60 -5.33 -8.97
N ASN A 99 12.84 -6.34 -9.38
CA ASN A 99 12.33 -6.43 -10.75
C ASN A 99 11.27 -5.35 -11.04
N LYS A 100 10.48 -4.90 -10.05
CA LYS A 100 9.66 -3.67 -10.18
C LYS A 100 10.51 -2.44 -10.48
N HIS A 101 11.63 -2.26 -9.78
CA HIS A 101 12.56 -1.14 -10.03
C HIS A 101 13.18 -1.19 -11.42
N ALA A 102 13.56 -2.38 -11.89
CA ALA A 102 14.07 -2.55 -13.25
C ALA A 102 13.07 -2.00 -14.29
N VAL A 103 11.78 -2.36 -14.17
CA VAL A 103 10.71 -1.86 -15.06
C VAL A 103 10.57 -0.34 -14.98
N VAL A 104 10.63 0.24 -13.78
CA VAL A 104 10.58 1.70 -13.61
C VAL A 104 11.72 2.38 -14.38
N GLU A 105 12.96 1.90 -14.24
CA GLU A 105 14.11 2.47 -14.97
C GLU A 105 13.94 2.34 -16.48
N TYR A 106 13.43 1.20 -16.96
CA TYR A 106 13.15 1.01 -18.38
C TYR A 106 12.09 1.97 -18.91
N LEU A 107 11.02 2.19 -18.17
CA LEU A 107 9.99 3.15 -18.57
C LEU A 107 10.52 4.59 -18.58
N ASP A 108 11.46 4.93 -17.69
CA ASP A 108 12.17 6.20 -17.71
C ASP A 108 12.96 6.35 -19.03
N ASP A 109 13.72 5.33 -19.44
CA ASP A 109 14.46 5.34 -20.71
C ASP A 109 13.54 5.42 -21.95
N ILE A 110 12.37 4.78 -21.90
CA ILE A 110 11.41 4.78 -23.02
C ILE A 110 10.76 6.15 -23.17
N ARG A 111 10.45 6.83 -22.06
CA ARG A 111 9.74 8.13 -22.09
C ARG A 111 10.58 9.28 -22.65
N GLU A 112 11.90 9.15 -22.66
CA GLU A 112 12.79 10.15 -23.27
C GLU A 112 12.56 10.30 -24.78
N ASN A 113 12.00 9.28 -25.43
CA ASN A 113 11.65 9.35 -26.84
C ASN A 113 10.33 10.10 -27.05
N ILE A 114 10.40 11.30 -27.66
CA ILE A 114 9.23 12.16 -27.89
C ILE A 114 8.13 11.55 -28.76
N ASN A 115 8.50 10.57 -29.61
CA ASN A 115 7.58 9.85 -30.47
C ASN A 115 6.72 8.85 -29.70
N PHE A 116 7.11 8.48 -28.48
CA PHE A 116 6.33 7.58 -27.64
C PHE A 116 5.36 8.37 -26.75
N LYS A 117 4.09 7.99 -26.81
CA LYS A 117 3.06 8.38 -25.86
C LYS A 117 2.76 7.18 -24.98
N ILE A 118 2.78 7.37 -23.66
CA ILE A 118 2.72 6.26 -22.70
C ILE A 118 1.47 6.40 -21.83
N ILE A 119 0.70 5.33 -21.76
CA ILE A 119 -0.37 5.12 -20.78
C ILE A 119 0.03 3.92 -19.93
N ILE A 120 0.04 4.10 -18.61
CA ILE A 120 0.30 3.03 -17.65
C ILE A 120 -0.92 2.88 -16.77
N MET A 121 -1.47 1.68 -16.73
CA MET A 121 -2.56 1.28 -15.85
C MET A 121 -1.98 0.28 -14.85
N THR A 122 -2.19 0.54 -13.56
CA THR A 122 -1.73 -0.38 -12.53
C THR A 122 -2.61 -0.36 -11.29
N HIS A 123 -2.82 -1.53 -10.68
CA HIS A 123 -3.34 -1.63 -9.32
C HIS A 123 -2.23 -1.60 -8.26
N ASN A 124 -0.96 -1.76 -8.64
CA ASN A 124 0.14 -1.75 -7.68
C ASN A 124 0.52 -0.33 -7.26
N PHE A 125 0.25 0.02 -6.00
CA PHE A 125 0.43 1.40 -5.53
C PHE A 125 1.90 1.82 -5.43
N ASP A 126 2.79 0.89 -5.06
CA ASP A 126 4.22 1.17 -5.00
C ASP A 126 4.80 1.49 -6.38
N PHE A 127 4.39 0.74 -7.39
CA PHE A 127 4.75 1.01 -8.78
C PHE A 127 4.15 2.33 -9.26
N TYR A 128 2.88 2.62 -8.97
CA TYR A 128 2.25 3.92 -9.25
C TYR A 128 3.08 5.07 -8.66
N ARG A 129 3.49 4.99 -7.39
CA ARG A 129 4.31 6.02 -6.74
C ARG A 129 5.68 6.16 -7.41
N ALA A 130 6.31 5.05 -7.77
CA ALA A 130 7.61 5.05 -8.44
C ALA A 130 7.53 5.71 -9.83
N ILE A 131 6.47 5.46 -10.60
CA ILE A 131 6.23 6.08 -11.91
C ILE A 131 5.76 7.53 -11.80
N ALA A 132 5.00 7.88 -10.75
CA ALA A 132 4.47 9.23 -10.54
C ALA A 132 5.54 10.32 -10.49
N ARG A 133 6.80 9.97 -10.13
CA ARG A 133 7.94 10.89 -10.15
C ARG A 133 8.29 11.40 -11.55
N PHE A 134 7.81 10.74 -12.61
CA PHE A 134 8.01 11.13 -13.99
C PHE A 134 7.25 12.41 -14.37
N GLY A 135 6.37 12.93 -13.50
CA GLY A 135 5.64 14.17 -13.77
C GLY A 135 4.49 14.02 -14.76
N ALA A 136 4.03 12.78 -15.00
CA ALA A 136 2.87 12.49 -15.83
C ALA A 136 1.55 12.93 -15.16
N SER A 137 0.49 13.03 -15.96
CA SER A 137 -0.88 13.13 -15.43
C SER A 137 -1.25 11.84 -14.71
N LYS A 138 -1.90 11.97 -13.55
CA LYS A 138 -2.17 10.85 -12.65
C LYS A 138 -3.66 10.79 -12.36
N PHE A 139 -4.20 9.58 -12.43
CA PHE A 139 -5.60 9.32 -12.16
C PHE A 139 -5.73 8.12 -11.22
N MET A 140 -6.70 8.19 -10.33
CA MET A 140 -7.15 7.04 -9.55
C MET A 140 -8.57 6.73 -9.98
N ILE A 141 -8.77 5.51 -10.47
CA ILE A 141 -10.01 5.09 -11.12
C ILE A 141 -10.77 4.20 -10.16
N HIS A 142 -12.04 4.48 -9.96
CA HIS A 142 -12.94 3.62 -9.20
C HIS A 142 -14.29 3.51 -9.90
N ARG A 143 -15.07 2.50 -9.50
CA ARG A 143 -16.45 2.34 -9.94
C ARG A 143 -17.39 2.86 -8.86
N ASN A 144 -18.29 3.78 -9.21
CA ASN A 144 -19.30 4.28 -8.27
C ASN A 144 -20.47 3.28 -8.11
N ASP A 145 -21.42 3.60 -7.22
CA ASP A 145 -22.61 2.78 -6.97
C ASP A 145 -23.52 2.62 -8.20
N GLU A 146 -23.51 3.61 -9.10
CA GLU A 146 -24.23 3.61 -10.38
C GLU A 146 -23.51 2.77 -11.47
N ARG A 147 -22.38 2.14 -11.12
CA ARG A 147 -21.51 1.34 -12.01
C ARG A 147 -20.77 2.15 -13.07
N GLU A 148 -20.67 3.46 -12.91
CA GLU A 148 -19.89 4.34 -13.77
C GLU A 148 -18.41 4.33 -13.37
N ILE A 149 -17.55 4.54 -14.36
CA ILE A 149 -16.10 4.65 -14.15
C ILE A 149 -15.77 6.12 -13.88
N VAL A 150 -15.28 6.41 -12.67
CA VAL A 150 -14.96 7.76 -12.23
C VAL A 150 -13.44 7.94 -12.17
N PHE A 151 -12.95 9.00 -12.81
CA PHE A 151 -11.55 9.40 -12.80
C PHE A 151 -11.32 10.44 -11.72
N GLY A 152 -10.74 10.04 -10.60
CA GLY A 152 -10.22 10.94 -9.58
C GLY A 152 -8.81 11.43 -9.92
N ARG A 153 -8.42 12.60 -9.40
CA ARG A 153 -7.04 13.05 -9.44
C ARG A 153 -6.15 12.05 -8.70
N GLY A 154 -5.01 11.67 -9.29
CA GLY A 154 -4.05 10.79 -8.62
C GLY A 154 -3.34 11.52 -7.48
N GLU A 155 -3.46 10.99 -6.26
CA GLU A 155 -2.89 11.55 -5.03
C GLU A 155 -1.74 10.67 -4.48
N TYR A 156 -1.19 11.07 -3.32
CA TYR A 156 -0.28 10.27 -2.49
C TYR A 156 1.12 9.95 -3.07
N THR A 157 1.66 10.81 -3.95
CA THR A 157 2.92 10.56 -4.67
C THR A 157 4.18 11.22 -4.08
N ASN A 158 4.29 11.29 -2.74
CA ASN A 158 5.40 11.81 -1.88
C ASN A 158 4.97 12.86 -0.84
N GLU A 159 3.73 13.34 -0.89
CA GLU A 159 3.27 14.46 -0.05
C GLU A 159 2.20 14.09 0.98
N PHE A 160 1.90 12.81 1.19
CA PHE A 160 0.81 12.43 2.11
C PHE A 160 1.00 13.01 3.51
N ILE A 161 2.19 12.86 4.10
CA ILE A 161 2.47 13.44 5.43
C ILE A 161 2.38 14.98 5.41
N LYS A 162 2.75 15.62 4.30
CA LYS A 162 2.58 17.07 4.15
C LYS A 162 1.10 17.47 4.07
N SER A 163 0.27 16.70 3.37
CA SER A 163 -1.17 16.97 3.28
C SER A 163 -1.86 16.82 4.63
N LEU A 164 -1.38 15.94 5.51
CA LEU A 164 -1.90 15.78 6.88
C LEU A 164 -1.64 17.00 7.78
N LYS A 165 -0.76 17.93 7.39
CA LYS A 165 -0.50 19.16 8.17
C LYS A 165 -1.47 20.29 7.86
N LYS A 166 -2.33 20.15 6.85
CA LYS A 166 -3.21 21.23 6.38
C LYS A 166 -4.35 21.47 7.36
N ASN A 167 -4.59 22.75 7.66
CA ASN A 167 -5.78 23.24 8.36
C ASN A 167 -6.91 23.50 7.37
N ASP A 168 -7.51 22.42 6.87
CA ASP A 168 -8.65 22.46 5.97
C ASP A 168 -9.84 21.66 6.55
N GLU A 169 -10.88 21.42 5.75
CA GLU A 169 -12.06 20.65 6.13
C GLU A 169 -11.73 19.23 6.64
N ASN A 170 -10.58 18.67 6.29
CA ASN A 170 -10.15 17.35 6.72
C ASN A 170 -9.34 17.37 8.03
N ILE A 171 -9.26 18.50 8.74
CA ILE A 171 -8.39 18.66 9.91
C ILE A 171 -8.62 17.60 11.00
N LYS A 172 -9.88 17.21 11.27
CA LYS A 172 -10.20 16.16 12.24
C LYS A 172 -9.62 14.81 11.81
N LYS A 173 -9.83 14.44 10.55
CA LYS A 173 -9.34 13.19 9.96
C LYS A 173 -7.81 13.17 9.92
N ASN A 174 -7.21 14.30 9.52
CA ASN A 174 -5.76 14.49 9.46
C ASN A 174 -5.12 14.30 10.84
N PHE A 175 -5.70 14.92 11.88
CA PHE A 175 -5.24 14.77 13.26
C PHE A 175 -5.25 13.31 13.72
N ILE A 176 -6.36 12.60 13.55
CA ILE A 176 -6.48 11.18 13.95
C ILE A 176 -5.49 10.32 13.16
N THR A 177 -5.33 10.59 11.86
CA THR A 177 -4.41 9.85 10.98
C THR A 177 -2.94 10.00 11.39
N LEU A 178 -2.56 11.13 12.02
CA LEU A 178 -1.19 11.37 12.48
C LEU A 178 -0.83 10.63 13.77
N ILE A 179 -1.81 10.23 14.59
CA ILE A 179 -1.60 9.48 15.85
C ILE A 179 -0.76 8.21 15.63
N PRO A 180 -1.16 7.24 14.77
CA PRO A 180 -0.36 6.04 14.53
C PRO A 180 1.00 6.34 13.91
N PHE A 181 1.09 7.37 13.07
CA PHE A 181 2.35 7.77 12.44
C PHE A 181 3.39 8.25 13.46
N VAL A 182 3.01 9.18 14.34
CA VAL A 182 3.92 9.69 15.38
C VAL A 182 4.22 8.62 16.42
N ARG A 183 3.25 7.76 16.77
CA ARG A 183 3.50 6.62 17.65
C ARG A 183 4.58 5.68 17.09
N ASN A 184 4.59 5.43 15.77
CA ASN A 184 5.63 4.62 15.13
C ASN A 184 7.00 5.31 15.16
N ILE A 185 7.06 6.63 14.91
CA ILE A 185 8.31 7.39 15.06
C ILE A 185 8.86 7.26 16.48
N LEU A 186 8.00 7.40 17.48
CA LEU A 186 8.36 7.23 18.89
C LEU A 186 8.87 5.83 19.19
N GLU A 187 8.24 4.79 18.64
CA GLU A 187 8.72 3.40 18.76
C GLU A 187 10.15 3.22 18.27
N TYR A 188 10.51 3.86 17.15
CA TYR A 188 11.85 3.74 16.56
C TYR A 188 12.89 4.68 17.15
N THR A 189 12.47 5.80 17.72
CA THR A 189 13.39 6.86 18.22
C THR A 189 13.53 6.87 19.74
N LYS A 190 12.57 6.26 20.45
CA LYS A 190 12.51 6.13 21.91
C LYS A 190 12.36 4.65 22.27
N ASN A 191 12.02 4.37 23.53
CA ASN A 191 11.75 3.02 23.99
C ASN A 191 10.23 2.80 24.19
N GLU A 192 9.80 1.54 24.26
CA GLU A 192 8.39 1.16 24.51
C GLU A 192 7.86 1.61 25.89
N LYS A 193 8.70 2.22 26.74
CA LYS A 193 8.34 2.75 28.07
C LYS A 193 8.21 4.28 28.08
N ASP A 194 8.43 4.94 26.96
CA ASP A 194 8.33 6.39 26.85
C ASP A 194 6.88 6.85 27.08
N LYS A 195 6.70 7.96 27.80
CA LYS A 195 5.37 8.43 28.20
C LYS A 195 4.53 8.88 27.01
N GLU A 196 5.13 9.52 26.01
CA GLU A 196 4.44 9.97 24.81
C GLU A 196 4.08 8.77 23.93
N TYR A 197 4.97 7.78 23.84
CA TYR A 197 4.69 6.52 23.16
C TYR A 197 3.51 5.75 23.80
N LEU A 198 3.51 5.63 25.13
CA LEU A 198 2.43 4.96 25.87
C LEU A 198 1.11 5.72 25.72
N LEU A 199 1.13 7.05 25.81
CA LEU A 199 -0.05 7.89 25.60
C LEU A 199 -0.66 7.66 24.21
N LEU A 200 0.15 7.73 23.14
CA LEU A 200 -0.36 7.49 21.79
C LEU A 200 -0.77 6.03 21.57
N THR A 201 -0.19 5.08 22.30
CA THR A 201 -0.64 3.68 22.30
C THR A 201 -2.04 3.57 22.91
N SER A 202 -2.31 4.24 24.03
CA SER A 202 -3.66 4.31 24.63
C SER A 202 -4.67 5.08 23.78
N CYS A 203 -4.22 5.90 22.82
CA CYS A 203 -5.10 6.51 21.81
C CYS A 203 -5.56 5.53 20.73
N LEU A 204 -4.85 4.39 20.56
CA LEU A 204 -5.08 3.40 19.48
C LEU A 204 -5.59 2.05 20.00
N HIS A 205 -5.53 1.83 21.31
CA HIS A 205 -5.93 0.61 22.00
C HIS A 205 -6.72 0.96 23.26
N MET A 206 -7.70 0.14 23.61
CA MET A 206 -8.48 0.32 24.83
C MET A 206 -7.66 -0.11 26.06
N LYS A 207 -7.19 0.89 26.81
CA LYS A 207 -6.47 0.78 28.08
C LYS A 207 -7.25 1.51 29.17
N ASP A 208 -6.81 1.36 30.42
CA ASP A 208 -7.49 1.95 31.59
C ASP A 208 -7.61 3.48 31.51
N ASP A 209 -6.61 4.13 30.90
CA ASP A 209 -6.56 5.58 30.74
C ASP A 209 -7.26 6.09 29.47
N THR A 210 -7.51 5.24 28.47
CA THR A 210 -8.06 5.61 27.14
C THR A 210 -9.31 6.47 27.24
N LYS A 211 -10.22 6.15 28.16
CA LYS A 211 -11.49 6.88 28.35
C LYS A 211 -11.32 8.27 28.92
N ASN A 212 -10.14 8.62 29.44
CA ASN A 212 -9.87 9.91 30.08
C ASN A 212 -8.94 10.81 29.26
N ILE A 213 -8.43 10.32 28.12
CA ILE A 213 -7.52 11.10 27.27
C ILE A 213 -8.29 12.23 26.59
N LYS A 214 -7.78 13.46 26.71
CA LYS A 214 -8.25 14.63 25.98
C LYS A 214 -7.54 14.78 24.63
N VAL A 215 -8.23 15.39 23.66
CA VAL A 215 -7.64 15.78 22.36
C VAL A 215 -6.37 16.62 22.53
N GLU A 216 -6.34 17.52 23.52
CA GLU A 216 -5.16 18.33 23.83
C GLU A 216 -3.89 17.52 24.07
N GLN A 217 -3.99 16.40 24.80
CA GLN A 217 -2.83 15.61 25.20
C GLN A 217 -2.16 14.98 23.97
N ALA A 218 -2.95 14.36 23.09
CA ALA A 218 -2.46 13.81 21.83
C ALA A 218 -1.93 14.92 20.91
N LEU A 219 -2.64 16.05 20.79
CA LEU A 219 -2.23 17.19 19.97
C LEU A 219 -0.86 17.75 20.38
N ASN A 220 -0.59 17.84 21.68
CA ASN A 220 0.69 18.32 22.18
C ASN A 220 1.84 17.38 21.81
N VAL A 221 1.63 16.06 21.90
CA VAL A 221 2.63 15.09 21.42
C VAL A 221 2.87 15.27 19.92
N LEU A 222 1.82 15.35 19.09
CA LEU A 222 1.99 15.52 17.64
C LEU A 222 2.80 16.77 17.28
N LYS A 223 2.60 17.88 18.00
CA LYS A 223 3.35 19.14 17.80
C LYS A 223 4.84 19.01 18.10
N ASN A 224 5.22 18.13 19.02
CA ASN A 224 6.64 17.91 19.37
C ASN A 224 7.41 17.19 18.25
N TYR A 225 6.73 16.36 17.45
CA TYR A 225 7.37 15.52 16.43
C TYR A 225 7.12 15.98 15.00
N ILE A 226 6.11 16.83 14.78
CA ILE A 226 5.76 17.33 13.45
C ILE A 226 6.02 18.83 13.39
N GLN A 227 7.09 19.21 12.70
CA GLN A 227 7.44 20.61 12.48
C GLN A 227 6.26 21.39 11.85
N GLU A 228 6.01 22.58 12.40
CA GLU A 228 4.97 23.53 11.96
C GLU A 228 3.53 22.95 12.00
N TYR A 229 3.31 21.88 12.77
CA TYR A 229 1.97 21.32 12.89
C TYR A 229 1.08 22.18 13.79
N GLN A 230 -0.05 22.61 13.22
CA GLN A 230 -1.13 23.25 13.96
C GLN A 230 -2.43 22.60 13.51
N ALA A 231 -3.33 22.35 14.46
CA ALA A 231 -4.67 21.86 14.20
C ALA A 231 -5.67 22.71 14.97
N ASN A 232 -6.62 23.32 14.26
CA ASN A 232 -7.72 24.06 14.87
C ASN A 232 -8.88 23.12 15.20
N ILE A 233 -8.72 22.37 16.29
CA ILE A 233 -9.69 21.40 16.80
C ILE A 233 -9.99 21.70 18.28
N ASN A 234 -11.18 21.32 18.75
CA ASN A 234 -11.55 21.50 20.15
C ASN A 234 -10.67 20.61 21.04
N LYS A 235 -9.91 21.24 21.93
CA LYS A 235 -8.87 20.59 22.73
C LYS A 235 -9.43 19.88 23.97
N ASP A 236 -10.57 20.36 24.47
CA ASP A 236 -11.19 19.87 25.70
C ASP A 236 -12.02 18.60 25.49
N ASP A 237 -12.30 18.25 24.24
CA ASP A 237 -13.05 17.05 23.90
C ASP A 237 -12.32 15.78 24.36
N ASN A 238 -13.10 14.79 24.75
CA ASN A 238 -12.61 13.45 24.96
C ASN A 238 -12.13 12.86 23.63
N LEU A 239 -10.92 12.31 23.60
CA LEU A 239 -10.32 11.81 22.36
C LEU A 239 -11.07 10.60 21.79
N LEU A 240 -11.55 9.69 22.65
CA LEU A 240 -12.29 8.51 22.20
C LEU A 240 -13.61 8.92 21.53
N ASP A 241 -14.36 9.82 22.16
CA ASP A 241 -15.60 10.36 21.60
C ASP A 241 -15.33 11.17 20.33
N PHE A 242 -14.23 11.93 20.28
CA PHE A 242 -13.80 12.66 19.08
C PHE A 242 -13.52 11.71 17.89
N ILE A 243 -12.84 10.59 18.14
CA ILE A 243 -12.58 9.56 17.12
C ILE A 243 -13.90 8.93 16.66
N TYR A 244 -14.78 8.53 17.58
CA TYR A 244 -16.06 7.93 17.22
C TYR A 244 -16.97 8.92 16.49
N GLY A 245 -17.04 10.18 16.91
CA GLY A 245 -17.78 11.22 16.22
C GLY A 245 -17.28 11.42 14.78
N THR A 246 -15.95 11.43 14.58
CA THR A 246 -15.37 11.53 13.23
C THR A 246 -15.67 10.28 12.39
N CYS A 247 -15.66 9.08 12.98
CA CYS A 247 -16.08 7.85 12.28
C CYS A 247 -17.55 7.89 11.88
N ASP A 248 -18.43 8.40 12.75
CA ASP A 248 -19.85 8.59 12.45
C ASP A 248 -20.07 9.64 11.35
N GLU A 249 -19.32 10.74 11.35
CA GLU A 249 -19.33 11.74 10.26
C GLU A 249 -18.96 11.09 8.91
N ILE A 250 -17.89 10.30 8.86
CA ILE A 250 -17.47 9.58 7.65
C ILE A 250 -18.55 8.57 7.23
N ALA A 251 -19.02 7.73 8.16
CA ALA A 251 -19.98 6.68 7.86
C ALA A 251 -21.35 7.20 7.41
N ASN A 252 -21.70 8.45 7.71
CA ASN A 252 -22.96 9.09 7.30
C ASN A 252 -22.80 10.05 6.11
N THR A 253 -21.58 10.24 5.60
CA THR A 253 -21.33 11.08 4.43
C THR A 253 -21.90 10.42 3.18
N ASN A 254 -22.67 11.17 2.40
CA ASN A 254 -23.12 10.73 1.07
C ASN A 254 -21.94 10.83 0.09
N ASN A 255 -21.74 9.82 -0.76
CA ASN A 255 -20.65 9.75 -1.74
C ASN A 255 -19.25 9.91 -1.11
N ILE A 256 -18.93 9.01 -0.18
CA ILE A 256 -17.61 8.97 0.47
C ILE A 256 -16.54 8.76 -0.60
N ASN A 257 -15.50 9.60 -0.60
CA ASN A 257 -14.37 9.44 -1.50
C ASN A 257 -13.62 8.12 -1.19
N PRO A 258 -13.64 7.10 -2.08
CA PRO A 258 -13.02 5.81 -1.82
C PRO A 258 -11.50 5.85 -1.89
N ILE A 259 -10.93 6.91 -2.46
CA ILE A 259 -9.51 7.14 -2.58
C ILE A 259 -8.94 7.77 -1.29
N GLU A 260 -9.76 8.51 -0.54
CA GLU A 260 -9.30 9.28 0.62
C GLU A 260 -8.82 8.37 1.75
N LEU A 261 -7.49 8.24 1.87
CA LEU A 261 -6.83 7.33 2.80
C LEU A 261 -7.15 7.67 4.27
N GLN A 262 -7.32 8.95 4.59
CA GLN A 262 -7.67 9.40 5.93
C GLN A 262 -8.98 8.78 6.42
N ASN A 263 -9.99 8.66 5.55
CA ASN A 263 -11.27 8.03 5.91
C ASN A 263 -11.06 6.57 6.32
N LYS A 264 -10.24 5.84 5.57
CA LYS A 264 -9.95 4.42 5.81
C LYS A 264 -9.18 4.22 7.12
N ILE A 265 -8.20 5.07 7.40
CA ILE A 265 -7.40 5.00 8.62
C ILE A 265 -8.25 5.34 9.85
N VAL A 266 -9.02 6.43 9.80
CA VAL A 266 -9.91 6.84 10.89
C VAL A 266 -10.91 5.74 11.22
N LEU A 267 -11.59 5.18 10.21
CA LEU A 267 -12.51 4.06 10.41
C LEU A 267 -11.80 2.83 10.98
N SER A 268 -10.60 2.49 10.49
CA SER A 268 -9.84 1.35 11.01
C SER A 268 -9.51 1.50 12.50
N ILE A 269 -9.11 2.70 12.93
CA ILE A 269 -8.86 3.03 14.35
C ILE A 269 -10.16 2.89 15.15
N GLY A 270 -11.25 3.51 14.69
CA GLY A 270 -12.54 3.45 15.38
C GLY A 270 -13.10 2.02 15.50
N ILE A 271 -13.00 1.22 14.44
CA ILE A 271 -13.42 -0.20 14.42
C ILE A 271 -12.62 -1.00 15.46
N ARG A 272 -11.30 -0.82 15.51
CA ARG A 272 -10.45 -1.51 16.50
C ARG A 272 -10.85 -1.13 17.91
N LEU A 273 -10.95 0.16 18.21
CA LEU A 273 -11.31 0.65 19.55
C LEU A 273 -12.66 0.10 19.99
N LYS A 274 -13.68 0.11 19.11
CA LYS A 274 -14.99 -0.48 19.40
C LYS A 274 -14.92 -1.99 19.63
N ALA A 275 -14.12 -2.70 18.85
CA ALA A 275 -13.96 -4.15 19.03
C ALA A 275 -13.28 -4.48 20.36
N GLU A 276 -12.21 -3.76 20.73
CA GLU A 276 -11.55 -3.95 22.01
C GLU A 276 -12.45 -3.57 23.18
N GLU A 277 -13.20 -2.47 23.07
CA GLU A 277 -14.21 -2.04 24.06
C GLU A 277 -15.28 -3.13 24.27
N PHE A 278 -15.82 -3.68 23.18
CA PHE A 278 -16.76 -4.78 23.22
C PHE A 278 -16.15 -6.03 23.88
N MET A 279 -14.96 -6.47 23.45
CA MET A 279 -14.32 -7.67 23.99
C MET A 279 -14.00 -7.55 25.47
N LEU A 280 -13.47 -6.40 25.91
CA LEU A 280 -13.19 -6.11 27.33
C LEU A 280 -14.46 -6.11 28.18
N SER A 281 -15.62 -5.76 27.61
CA SER A 281 -16.92 -5.87 28.32
C SER A 281 -17.38 -7.32 28.53
N LYS A 282 -16.78 -8.29 27.83
CA LYS A 282 -17.16 -9.71 27.85
C LYS A 282 -16.19 -10.59 28.61
N VAL A 283 -14.92 -10.20 28.72
CA VAL A 283 -13.88 -11.00 29.39
C VAL A 283 -13.53 -10.44 30.75
N ASN A 284 -13.16 -11.33 31.67
CA ASN A 284 -12.47 -10.93 32.89
C ASN A 284 -10.96 -10.93 32.63
N LEU A 285 -10.34 -9.74 32.63
CA LEU A 285 -8.92 -9.56 32.37
C LEU A 285 -8.12 -9.77 33.66
N GLN A 286 -7.30 -10.82 33.73
CA GLN A 286 -6.48 -11.11 34.91
C GLN A 286 -5.12 -10.41 34.91
N ASN A 287 -4.54 -10.22 33.72
CA ASN A 287 -3.22 -9.61 33.53
C ASN A 287 -3.27 -8.59 32.40
N GLU A 288 -2.43 -7.55 32.50
CA GLU A 288 -2.28 -6.57 31.42
C GLU A 288 -1.70 -7.25 30.17
N ILE A 289 -2.29 -6.96 29.01
CA ILE A 289 -1.79 -7.43 27.72
C ILE A 289 -0.77 -6.43 27.19
N THR A 290 0.48 -6.85 27.04
CA THR A 290 1.58 -5.96 26.63
C THR A 290 1.85 -5.95 25.14
N ARG A 291 1.42 -6.98 24.39
CA ARG A 291 1.63 -7.11 22.94
C ARG A 291 0.42 -7.75 22.25
N ASN A 292 0.20 -7.43 20.97
CA ASN A 292 -0.87 -7.99 20.14
C ASN A 292 -2.26 -7.98 20.81
N GLN A 293 -2.60 -6.83 21.44
CA GLN A 293 -3.76 -6.68 22.32
C GLN A 293 -5.06 -7.21 21.71
N THR A 294 -5.45 -6.74 20.52
CA THR A 294 -6.71 -7.12 19.88
C THR A 294 -6.81 -8.64 19.65
N ARG A 295 -5.71 -9.29 19.24
CA ARG A 295 -5.67 -10.74 18.98
C ARG A 295 -5.72 -11.54 20.28
N ASN A 296 -5.02 -11.10 21.30
CA ASN A 296 -5.03 -11.74 22.62
C ASN A 296 -6.39 -11.60 23.31
N LEU A 297 -7.04 -10.43 23.21
CA LEU A 297 -8.41 -10.23 23.66
C LEU A 297 -9.38 -11.18 22.94
N TYR A 298 -9.27 -11.30 21.62
CA TYR A 298 -10.08 -12.25 20.85
C TYR A 298 -9.86 -13.69 21.32
N ASN A 299 -8.62 -14.15 21.49
CA ASN A 299 -8.34 -15.49 21.99
C ASN A 299 -8.98 -15.72 23.36
N LEU A 300 -8.87 -14.74 24.27
CA LEU A 300 -9.48 -14.81 25.60
C LEU A 300 -11.01 -14.89 25.54
N THR A 301 -11.66 -14.14 24.63
CA THR A 301 -13.11 -14.24 24.44
C THR A 301 -13.55 -15.63 23.99
N LYS A 302 -12.71 -16.33 23.20
CA LYS A 302 -12.97 -17.70 22.75
C LYS A 302 -12.75 -18.70 23.88
N GLU A 303 -11.66 -18.57 24.62
CA GLU A 303 -11.34 -19.42 25.77
C GLU A 303 -12.43 -19.35 26.85
N GLN A 304 -12.99 -18.16 27.10
CA GLN A 304 -14.07 -17.94 28.06
C GLN A 304 -15.48 -18.19 27.50
N ASN A 305 -15.60 -18.58 26.21
CA ASN A 305 -16.89 -18.70 25.51
C ASN A 305 -17.80 -17.47 25.70
N ALA A 306 -17.21 -16.28 25.69
CA ALA A 306 -17.85 -15.04 26.11
C ALA A 306 -18.65 -14.34 24.99
N ILE A 307 -18.58 -14.87 23.76
CA ILE A 307 -19.19 -14.29 22.55
C ILE A 307 -19.91 -15.37 21.72
N ASN A 308 -20.97 -14.98 21.01
CA ASN A 308 -21.70 -15.87 20.09
C ASN A 308 -21.10 -15.89 18.67
N ASP A 309 -21.57 -16.79 17.81
CA ASP A 309 -21.06 -16.97 16.44
C ASP A 309 -21.14 -15.71 15.57
N LYS A 310 -22.17 -14.88 15.75
CA LYS A 310 -22.32 -13.62 15.02
C LYS A 310 -21.27 -12.61 15.45
N GLN A 311 -21.04 -12.47 16.75
CA GLN A 311 -20.02 -11.59 17.32
C GLN A 311 -18.61 -12.06 16.94
N ASP A 312 -18.37 -13.37 17.00
CA ASP A 312 -17.12 -14.00 16.54
C ASP A 312 -16.82 -13.65 15.08
N PHE A 313 -17.80 -13.81 14.19
CA PHE A 313 -17.66 -13.50 12.78
C PHE A 313 -17.31 -12.02 12.54
N ILE A 314 -17.93 -11.09 13.28
CA ILE A 314 -17.62 -9.66 13.19
C ILE A 314 -16.19 -9.38 13.66
N ILE A 315 -15.79 -9.90 14.84
CA ILE A 315 -14.45 -9.66 15.39
C ILE A 315 -13.36 -10.26 14.49
N ARG A 316 -13.59 -11.44 13.90
CA ARG A 316 -12.65 -12.02 12.93
C ARG A 316 -12.45 -11.13 11.71
N LYS A 317 -13.50 -10.44 11.23
CA LYS A 317 -13.36 -9.41 10.17
C LYS A 317 -12.56 -8.22 10.65
N VAL A 318 -12.78 -7.75 11.88
CA VAL A 318 -11.98 -6.67 12.47
C VAL A 318 -10.50 -7.05 12.49
N LEU A 319 -10.16 -8.26 12.94
CA LEU A 319 -8.78 -8.73 12.97
C LEU A 319 -8.15 -8.79 11.59
N ALA A 320 -8.89 -9.19 10.56
CA ALA A 320 -8.37 -9.31 9.20
C ALA A 320 -8.11 -7.95 8.52
N ILE A 321 -8.81 -6.89 8.92
CA ILE A 321 -8.72 -5.57 8.26
C ILE A 321 -7.87 -4.59 9.08
N THR A 322 -8.01 -4.59 10.41
CA THR A 322 -7.38 -3.56 11.25
C THR A 322 -5.92 -3.87 11.59
N SER A 323 -5.46 -5.13 11.54
CA SER A 323 -4.06 -5.48 11.82
C SER A 323 -3.09 -4.77 10.88
N ASP A 324 -3.51 -4.59 9.62
CA ASP A 324 -2.65 -4.12 8.54
C ASP A 324 -2.71 -2.59 8.39
N ASN A 325 -3.79 -1.95 8.88
CA ASN A 325 -4.08 -0.54 8.61
C ASN A 325 -3.53 0.48 9.64
N ILE A 326 -3.04 0.04 10.81
CA ILE A 326 -2.68 0.95 11.92
C ILE A 326 -1.17 1.05 12.16
N HIS A 327 -0.38 0.16 11.57
CA HIS A 327 1.08 0.31 11.54
C HIS A 327 1.49 1.09 10.28
N ILE A 328 1.33 2.40 10.29
CA ILE A 328 1.70 3.22 9.13
C ILE A 328 3.23 3.28 9.00
N ASN A 329 3.79 2.44 8.14
CA ASN A 329 5.09 2.65 7.51
C ASN A 329 4.84 2.97 6.02
N SER A 330 5.71 3.73 5.37
CA SER A 330 5.54 4.14 3.96
C SER A 330 5.44 3.00 2.93
N PHE A 331 5.62 1.76 3.40
CA PHE A 331 5.55 0.49 2.71
C PHE A 331 4.17 -0.20 2.84
N MET A 332 3.28 0.25 3.73
CA MET A 332 2.03 -0.46 4.08
C MET A 332 0.75 0.28 3.67
N TYR A 333 0.83 1.23 2.74
CA TYR A 333 -0.37 1.91 2.24
C TYR A 333 -1.20 1.05 1.28
N GLU A 334 -0.58 0.06 0.62
CA GLU A 334 -1.24 -0.79 -0.39
C GLU A 334 -2.42 -1.59 0.21
N PRO A 335 -2.29 -2.31 1.35
CA PRO A 335 -3.45 -2.98 1.97
C PRO A 335 -4.60 -2.03 2.34
N ILE A 336 -4.27 -0.82 2.80
CA ILE A 336 -5.27 0.18 3.18
C ILE A 336 -5.96 0.73 1.93
N LEU A 337 -5.21 0.99 0.86
CA LEU A 337 -5.75 1.48 -0.42
C LEU A 337 -6.65 0.44 -1.09
N ASP A 338 -6.28 -0.85 -1.02
CA ASP A 338 -7.07 -1.94 -1.58
C ASP A 338 -8.33 -2.25 -0.76
N THR A 339 -8.36 -1.83 0.51
CA THR A 339 -9.56 -1.98 1.34
C THR A 339 -10.68 -1.05 0.87
N SER A 340 -11.83 -1.62 0.51
CA SER A 340 -13.05 -0.85 0.18
C SER A 340 -13.53 -0.01 1.37
N ILE A 341 -13.83 1.26 1.11
CA ILE A 341 -14.36 2.17 2.13
C ILE A 341 -15.76 1.74 2.57
N GLU A 342 -16.58 1.22 1.64
CA GLU A 342 -17.92 0.72 1.90
C GLU A 342 -17.88 -0.48 2.86
N HIS A 343 -16.88 -1.35 2.70
CA HIS A 343 -16.66 -2.47 3.61
C HIS A 343 -16.28 -1.99 5.01
N LEU A 344 -15.41 -0.97 5.14
CA LEU A 344 -15.06 -0.37 6.43
C LEU A 344 -16.28 0.28 7.10
N VAL A 345 -17.09 1.04 6.35
CA VAL A 345 -18.33 1.64 6.86
C VAL A 345 -19.30 0.58 7.34
N LYS A 346 -19.49 -0.49 6.56
CA LYS A 346 -20.35 -1.61 6.96
C LYS A 346 -19.83 -2.29 8.23
N LEU A 347 -18.53 -2.56 8.31
CA LEU A 347 -17.93 -3.18 9.48
C LEU A 347 -18.01 -2.29 10.72
N TYR A 348 -17.83 -0.98 10.57
CA TYR A 348 -18.02 0.01 11.62
C TYR A 348 -19.46 0.03 12.15
N ARG A 349 -20.45 -0.04 11.25
CA ARG A 349 -21.87 -0.14 11.64
C ARG A 349 -22.19 -1.48 12.31
N ASP A 350 -21.58 -2.57 11.86
CA ASP A 350 -21.80 -3.91 12.43
C ASP A 350 -21.19 -4.01 13.84
N ILE A 351 -19.99 -3.47 14.06
CA ILE A 351 -19.35 -3.47 15.40
C ILE A 351 -20.09 -2.54 16.39
N LYS A 352 -20.69 -1.45 15.91
CA LYS A 352 -21.49 -0.54 16.76
C LYS A 352 -22.81 -1.17 17.25
N LYS A 353 -23.28 -2.24 16.59
CA LYS A 353 -24.54 -2.92 16.91
C LYS A 353 -24.39 -4.09 17.90
N ILE A 354 -23.16 -4.54 18.16
CA ILE A 354 -22.87 -5.60 19.14
C ILE A 354 -22.29 -4.99 20.41
#